data_AF-A0ABD3HQB2-F1
#
_entry.id   AF-A0ABD3HQB2-F1
#
_cell.length_a   1.000
_cell.length_b   1.000
_cell.length_c   1.000
_cell.angle_alpha   90.00
_cell.angle_beta   90.00
_cell.angle_gamma   90.00
#
_symmetry.space_group_name_H-M   'P 1'
#
loop_
_entity.id
_entity.type
_entity.pdbx_description
1 polymer ?
#
loop_
_entity_poly.entity_id
_entity_poly.type
_entity_poly.pdbx_seq_one_letter_code
_entity_poly.pdbx_strand_id
1 'polypeptide(L)'
;MASAGGAAGGAASGESSTKRYRLQKESELRVEVGWEAPLKLQLLSGTAEIFGTELPPAVSMIFPPGHKSAIFTWWGYGGTRWDCRGRLRC
;
A
#
# COMPACT_ATOMS: atom_id res chain seq x y z
N MET A 1 43.26 24.02 -21.10
CA MET A 1 43.04 22.60 -20.77
C MET A 1 41.72 22.51 -20.03
N ALA A 2 40.74 21.86 -20.65
CA ALA A 2 39.43 21.62 -20.05
C ALA A 2 39.53 20.53 -18.98
N SER A 3 38.75 20.66 -17.90
CA SER A 3 37.83 19.59 -17.51
C SER A 3 36.84 20.09 -16.47
N ALA A 4 35.58 20.05 -16.88
CA ALA A 4 34.42 20.07 -16.01
C ALA A 4 34.40 18.79 -15.16
N GLY A 5 33.97 18.91 -13.91
CA GLY A 5 33.67 17.79 -13.04
C GLY A 5 32.38 18.07 -12.30
N GLY A 6 31.26 17.94 -13.01
CA GLY A 6 29.93 17.92 -12.40
C GLY A 6 29.64 16.55 -11.81
N ALA A 7 28.95 16.54 -10.67
CA ALA A 7 28.01 15.48 -10.32
C ALA A 7 27.03 16.05 -9.28
N ALA A 8 25.89 16.52 -9.77
CA ALA A 8 24.70 16.68 -8.95
C ALA A 8 24.29 15.28 -8.45
N GLY A 9 24.53 15.00 -7.18
CA GLY A 9 23.94 13.86 -6.48
C GLY A 9 22.45 14.12 -6.29
N GLY A 10 21.66 13.80 -7.31
CA GLY A 10 20.21 13.85 -7.26
C GLY A 10 19.67 12.99 -6.12
N ALA A 11 19.03 13.64 -5.16
CA ALA A 11 18.34 13.01 -4.06
C ALA A 11 17.18 12.13 -4.55
N ALA A 12 17.07 10.96 -3.92
CA ALA A 12 15.86 10.17 -3.67
C ALA A 12 14.72 10.23 -4.70
N SER A 13 14.54 9.12 -5.42
CA SER A 13 13.21 8.71 -5.88
C SER A 13 13.15 7.19 -5.86
N GLY A 14 13.20 6.62 -4.64
CA GLY A 14 12.58 5.32 -4.41
C GLY A 14 11.10 5.51 -4.64
N GLU A 15 10.66 5.29 -5.88
CA GLU A 15 9.28 5.50 -6.31
C GLU A 15 8.36 4.74 -5.34
N SER A 16 7.70 5.51 -4.47
CA SER A 16 6.69 5.02 -3.55
C SER A 16 5.44 4.79 -4.37
N SER A 17 5.48 3.79 -5.26
CA SER A 17 4.41 3.49 -6.19
C SER A 17 3.14 3.28 -5.38
N THR A 18 2.24 4.26 -5.46
CA THR A 18 1.00 4.27 -4.70
C THR A 18 -0.03 3.54 -5.53
N LYS A 19 -0.25 2.26 -5.23
CA LYS A 19 -1.22 1.44 -5.96
C LYS A 19 -2.58 1.55 -5.28
N ARG A 20 -3.59 1.93 -6.07
CA ARG A 20 -4.97 2.02 -5.61
C ARG A 20 -5.74 0.78 -6.00
N TYR A 21 -6.31 0.09 -5.01
CA TYR A 21 -7.11 -1.11 -5.22
C TYR A 21 -8.56 -0.82 -4.88
N ARG A 22 -9.48 -1.26 -5.74
CA ARG A 22 -10.91 -1.22 -5.47
C ARG A 22 -11.39 -2.65 -5.32
N LEU A 23 -11.82 -3.01 -4.11
CA LEU A 23 -12.40 -4.32 -3.85
C LEU A 23 -13.91 -4.28 -4.09
N GLN A 24 -14.41 -5.35 -4.70
CA GLN A 24 -15.83 -5.61 -4.84
C GLN A 24 -16.36 -6.30 -3.57
N LYS A 25 -17.69 -6.43 -3.47
CA LYS A 25 -18.35 -7.18 -2.40
C LYS A 25 -17.75 -8.60 -2.29
N GLU A 26 -17.51 -9.07 -1.07
CA GLU A 26 -17.04 -10.42 -0.78
C GLU A 26 -15.70 -10.77 -1.48
N SER A 27 -14.88 -9.76 -1.75
CA SER A 27 -13.55 -9.93 -2.33
C SER A 27 -12.46 -9.78 -1.27
N GLU A 28 -11.35 -10.48 -1.47
CA GLU A 28 -10.14 -10.32 -0.68
C GLU A 28 -8.99 -9.73 -1.50
N LEU A 29 -8.18 -8.88 -0.85
CA LEU A 29 -6.91 -8.39 -1.36
C LEU A 29 -5.80 -9.01 -0.52
N ARG A 30 -4.98 -9.83 -1.17
CA ARG A 30 -3.80 -10.43 -0.56
C ARG A 30 -2.61 -9.53 -0.77
N VAL A 31 -2.05 -9.09 0.34
CA VAL A 31 -0.93 -8.15 0.38
C VAL A 31 0.28 -8.87 0.93
N GLU A 32 1.32 -8.95 0.12
CA GLU A 32 2.61 -9.50 0.51
C GLU A 32 3.64 -8.38 0.57
N VAL A 33 4.14 -8.09 1.78
CA VAL A 33 5.16 -7.07 1.97
C VAL A 33 6.53 -7.69 1.69
N GLY A 34 7.29 -7.04 0.80
CA GLY A 34 8.67 -7.42 0.55
C GLY A 34 9.55 -7.31 1.81
N TRP A 35 10.72 -7.93 1.79
CA TRP A 35 11.64 -7.94 2.93
C TRP A 35 12.47 -6.65 3.07
N GLU A 36 12.45 -5.80 2.03
CA GLU A 36 13.31 -4.62 1.93
C GLU A 36 12.69 -3.36 2.54
N ALA A 37 11.36 -3.24 2.57
CA ALA A 37 10.68 -2.03 3.01
C ALA A 37 9.32 -2.33 3.65
N PRO A 38 8.93 -1.56 4.68
CA PRO A 38 7.58 -1.65 5.25
C PRO A 38 6.55 -1.14 4.24
N LEU A 39 5.34 -1.67 4.34
CA LEU A 39 4.22 -1.26 3.50
C LEU A 39 3.27 -0.37 4.30
N LYS A 40 2.89 0.76 3.72
CA LYS A 40 1.81 1.58 4.27
C LYS A 40 0.51 1.32 3.51
N LEU A 41 -0.53 0.96 4.24
CA LEU A 41 -1.85 0.68 3.70
C LEU A 41 -2.86 1.62 4.32
N GLN A 42 -3.70 2.26 3.50
CA GLN A 42 -4.72 3.18 3.98
C GLN A 42 -6.07 2.89 3.34
N LEU A 43 -7.10 2.81 4.18
CA LEU A 43 -8.48 2.74 3.72
C LEU A 43 -8.94 4.15 3.36
N LEU A 44 -9.23 4.40 2.08
CA LEU A 44 -9.72 5.71 1.64
C LEU A 44 -11.22 5.86 1.86
N SER A 45 -11.98 4.80 1.58
CA SER A 45 -13.44 4.82 1.64
C SER A 45 -14.00 3.41 1.72
N GLY A 46 -15.09 3.26 2.47
CA GLY A 46 -15.78 1.99 2.70
C GLY A 46 -15.45 1.38 4.05
N THR A 47 -15.85 0.14 4.21
CA THR A 47 -15.59 -0.71 5.38
C THR A 47 -14.85 -1.93 4.91
N ALA A 48 -13.82 -2.34 5.63
CA ALA A 48 -13.16 -3.60 5.37
C ALA A 48 -12.41 -4.07 6.61
N GLU A 49 -11.99 -5.31 6.57
CA GLU A 49 -11.44 -6.01 7.71
C GLU A 49 -10.17 -6.76 7.35
N ILE A 50 -9.32 -6.97 8.35
CA ILE A 50 -8.15 -7.84 8.25
C ILE A 50 -8.32 -8.92 9.31
N PHE A 51 -8.44 -10.17 8.87
CA PHE A 51 -8.61 -11.34 9.76
C PHE A 51 -9.67 -11.14 10.86
N GLY A 52 -10.86 -10.62 10.49
CA GLY A 52 -11.96 -10.36 11.43
C GLY A 52 -11.81 -9.08 12.27
N THR A 53 -10.76 -8.29 12.07
CA THR A 53 -10.60 -6.96 12.67
C THR A 53 -11.09 -5.90 11.71
N GLU A 54 -12.20 -5.24 12.04
CA GLU A 54 -12.72 -4.13 11.24
C GLU A 54 -11.77 -2.92 11.27
N LEU A 55 -11.57 -2.32 10.11
CA LEU A 55 -10.69 -1.18 9.91
C LEU A 55 -11.47 0.11 9.75
N PRO A 56 -11.20 1.13 10.59
CA PRO A 56 -11.81 2.44 10.41
C PRO A 56 -11.29 3.12 9.13
N PRO A 57 -12.15 3.87 8.44
CA PRO A 57 -11.73 4.64 7.27
C PRO A 57 -10.72 5.73 7.65
N ALA A 58 -9.89 6.12 6.69
CA ALA A 58 -8.82 7.12 6.79
C ALA A 58 -7.63 6.76 7.70
N VAL A 59 -7.64 5.63 8.41
CA VAL A 59 -6.48 5.18 9.19
C VAL A 59 -5.43 4.56 8.27
N SER A 60 -4.19 5.02 8.43
CA SER A 60 -3.05 4.43 7.75
C SER A 60 -2.33 3.44 8.67
N MET A 61 -2.20 2.21 8.20
CA MET A 61 -1.50 1.13 8.89
C MET A 61 -0.15 0.87 8.25
N ILE A 62 0.84 0.52 9.06
CA ILE A 62 2.18 0.20 8.58
C ILE A 62 2.42 -1.28 8.88
N PHE A 63 2.63 -2.05 7.82
CA PHE A 63 2.98 -3.45 7.89
C PHE A 63 4.51 -3.59 7.83
N PRO A 64 5.12 -4.35 8.75
CA PRO A 64 6.56 -4.60 8.73
C PRO A 64 6.95 -5.47 7.51
N PRO A 65 8.24 -5.42 7.10
CA PRO A 65 8.74 -6.24 6.00
C PRO A 65 8.56 -7.74 6.26
N GLY A 66 8.27 -8.51 5.21
CA GLY A 66 8.02 -9.95 5.30
C GLY A 66 6.64 -10.35 5.84
N HIS A 67 5.76 -9.37 6.10
CA HIS A 67 4.41 -9.63 6.58
C HIS A 67 3.44 -9.96 5.43
N LYS A 68 2.49 -10.86 5.70
CA LYS A 68 1.41 -11.22 4.76
C LYS A 68 0.07 -10.91 5.40
N SER A 69 -0.76 -10.15 4.70
CA SER A 69 -2.09 -9.78 5.17
C SER A 69 -3.13 -10.04 4.10
N ALA A 70 -4.31 -10.48 4.52
CA ALA A 70 -5.47 -10.57 3.66
C ALA A 70 -6.52 -9.56 4.14
N ILE A 71 -6.92 -8.68 3.25
CA ILE A 71 -7.93 -7.66 3.51
C ILE A 71 -9.23 -8.14 2.87
N PHE A 72 -10.26 -8.34 3.67
CA PHE A 72 -11.57 -8.78 3.21
C PHE A 72 -12.59 -7.65 3.31
N THR A 73 -13.59 -7.65 2.43
CA THR A 73 -14.71 -6.69 2.51
C THR A 73 -16.05 -7.40 2.36
N TRP A 74 -16.86 -7.40 3.42
CA TRP A 74 -18.22 -7.96 3.39
C TRP A 74 -19.21 -7.05 2.66
N TRP A 75 -19.13 -5.75 2.95
CA TRP A 75 -20.08 -4.75 2.47
C TRP A 75 -19.48 -3.98 1.29
N GLY A 76 -19.97 -4.26 0.09
CA GLY A 76 -19.47 -3.67 -1.16
C GLY A 76 -20.25 -2.44 -1.65
N TYR A 77 -21.16 -1.88 -0.87
CA TYR A 77 -22.00 -0.76 -1.33
C TYR A 77 -21.13 0.50 -1.57
N GLY A 78 -20.73 0.70 -2.82
CA GLY A 78 -19.86 1.80 -3.30
C GLY A 78 -18.45 1.38 -3.73
N GLY A 79 -18.01 0.18 -3.37
CA GLY A 79 -16.68 -0.37 -3.64
C GLY A 79 -15.60 0.22 -2.74
N THR A 80 -15.01 -0.63 -1.90
CA THR A 80 -13.99 -0.26 -0.92
C THR A 80 -12.70 0.13 -1.64
N ARG A 81 -12.17 1.32 -1.36
CA ARG A 81 -10.97 1.84 -2.03
C ARG A 81 -9.80 1.89 -1.06
N TRP A 82 -8.70 1.29 -1.50
CA TRP A 82 -7.46 1.17 -0.75
C TRP A 82 -6.33 1.89 -1.45
N ASP A 83 -5.44 2.46 -0.65
CA ASP A 83 -4.19 3.07 -1.08
C ASP A 83 -3.03 2.27 -0.47
N CYS A 84 -2.25 1.61 -1.32
CA CYS A 84 -1.07 0.85 -0.92
C CYS A 84 0.17 1.63 -1.33
N ARG A 85 0.87 2.23 -0.36
CA ARG A 85 2.12 2.98 -0.59
C ARG A 85 3.31 2.13 -0.18
N GLY A 86 4.02 1.64 -1.19
CA GLY A 86 5.23 0.82 -1.01
C GLY A 86 5.60 0.09 -2.30
N ARG A 87 6.78 -0.55 -2.30
CA ARG A 87 7.23 -1.39 -3.41
C ARG A 87 6.56 -2.77 -3.28
N LEU A 88 5.36 -2.89 -3.83
CA LEU A 88 4.48 -4.06 -3.67
C LEU A 88 4.38 -4.91 -4.94
N ARG A 89 4.37 -6.24 -4.73
CA ARG A 89 3.71 -7.19 -5.63
C ARG A 89 2.30 -7.42 -5.06
N CYS A 90 1.30 -6.75 -5.62
CA CYS A 90 -0.12 -7.09 -5.45
C CYS A 90 -0.81 -7.13 -6.79
#